data_AF-A0A0R3Q216-F1
#
_entry.id   AF-A0A0R3Q216-F1
#
_cell.length_a   1.000
_cell.length_b   1.000
_cell.length_c   1.000
_cell.angle_alpha   90.00
_cell.angle_beta   90.00
_cell.angle_gamma   90.00
#
_symmetry.space_group_name_H-M   'P 1'
#
loop_
_entity.id
_entity.type
_entity.pdbx_description
1 polymer ?
#
loop_
_entity_poly.entity_id
_entity_poly.type
_entity_poly.pdbx_seq_one_letter_code
_entity_poly.pdbx_strand_id
1 'polypeptide(L)'
;MHVHLHQSPCIEYLLMQARRIKCDVIGLSETRRRQSFNDIYDSGEELFLVACGSGVDGVGVLVNRTLSMNSGSFEQIVTRIGRLRLKRRGSIPALTIFVVYAPTSNYDEEEVEAFYMDLEKF
;
A
#
# COMPACT_ATOMS: atom_id res chain seq x y z
N MET A 1 7.28 -8.33 -22.82
CA MET A 1 6.11 -7.63 -23.41
C MET A 1 5.69 -6.58 -22.38
N HIS A 2 6.22 -5.36 -22.52
CA HIS A 2 5.90 -4.22 -21.65
C HIS A 2 4.51 -3.70 -22.04
N VAL A 3 3.50 -4.01 -21.23
CA VAL A 3 2.19 -3.37 -21.39
C VAL A 3 2.29 -2.02 -20.68
N HIS A 4 2.49 -0.96 -21.46
CA HIS A 4 2.16 0.39 -21.03
C HIS A 4 0.66 0.44 -20.74
N LEU A 5 0.28 0.18 -19.49
CA LEU A 5 -1.03 0.59 -19.01
C LEU A 5 -1.04 2.11 -19.09
N HIS A 6 -1.97 2.64 -19.88
CA HIS A 6 -2.32 4.05 -19.88
C HIS A 6 -2.29 4.59 -18.45
N GLN A 7 -1.45 5.61 -18.22
CA GLN A 7 -1.40 6.34 -16.97
C GLN A 7 -2.82 6.82 -16.67
N SER A 8 -3.48 6.20 -15.69
CA SER A 8 -4.79 6.67 -15.25
C SER A 8 -4.61 8.07 -14.67
N PRO A 9 -5.42 9.08 -15.06
CA PRO A 9 -5.29 10.46 -14.56
C PRO A 9 -5.25 10.55 -13.02
N CYS A 10 -5.88 9.60 -12.32
CA CYS A 10 -5.90 9.53 -10.87
C CYS A 10 -4.53 9.19 -10.25
N ILE A 11 -3.75 8.32 -10.89
CA ILE A 11 -2.42 7.91 -10.41
C ILE A 11 -1.43 9.05 -10.60
N GLU A 12 -1.46 9.71 -11.76
CA GLU A 12 -0.60 10.86 -12.04
C GLU A 12 -0.88 12.00 -11.04
N TYR A 13 -2.16 12.26 -10.76
CA TYR A 13 -2.54 13.22 -9.74
C TYR A 13 -2.00 12.82 -8.35
N LEU A 14 -2.10 11.55 -7.96
CA LEU A 14 -1.55 11.05 -6.69
C LEU A 14 -0.04 11.28 -6.61
N LEU A 15 0.72 10.97 -7.66
CA LEU A 15 2.16 11.21 -7.72
C LEU A 15 2.49 12.69 -7.58
N MET A 16 1.73 13.56 -8.26
CA MET A 16 1.90 15.01 -8.17
C MET A 16 1.60 15.52 -6.76
N GLN A 17 0.54 15.02 -6.12
CA GLN A 17 0.19 15.39 -4.75
C GLN A 17 1.26 14.94 -3.77
N ALA A 18 1.75 13.69 -3.88
CA ALA A 18 2.79 13.14 -3.04
C ALA A 18 4.05 14.03 -3.01
N ARG A 19 4.47 14.51 -4.18
CA ARG A 19 5.59 15.46 -4.31
C ARG A 19 5.27 16.82 -3.69
N ARG A 20 4.05 17.33 -3.92
CA ARG A 20 3.63 18.64 -3.40
C ARG A 20 3.66 18.68 -1.87
N ILE A 21 3.19 17.61 -1.22
CA ILE A 21 3.18 17.49 0.24
C ILE A 21 4.50 16.97 0.82
N LYS A 22 5.45 16.59 -0.03
CA LYS A 22 6.77 16.04 0.34
C LYS A 22 6.66 14.83 1.27
N CYS A 23 5.72 13.93 0.97
CA CYS A 23 5.57 12.68 1.72
C CYS A 23 6.45 11.58 1.12
N ASP A 24 7.15 10.86 1.98
CA ASP A 24 7.96 9.72 1.53
C ASP A 24 7.16 8.42 1.41
N VAL A 25 6.07 8.26 2.17
CA VAL A 25 5.18 7.10 2.12
C VAL A 25 3.73 7.57 2.23
N ILE A 26 2.85 7.04 1.37
CA ILE A 26 1.40 7.27 1.40
C ILE A 26 0.69 5.93 1.41
N GLY A 27 -0.12 5.69 2.45
CA GLY A 27 -1.03 4.54 2.51
C GLY A 27 -2.31 4.82 1.74
N LEU A 28 -2.80 3.82 1.01
CA LEU A 28 -4.02 3.85 0.23
C LEU A 28 -4.95 2.74 0.73
N SER A 29 -6.24 3.07 0.88
CA SER A 29 -7.32 2.12 1.15
C SER A 29 -8.36 2.16 0.02
N GLU A 30 -9.22 1.15 -0.04
CA GLU A 30 -10.26 1.00 -1.06
C GLU A 30 -9.75 1.14 -2.52
N THR A 31 -8.60 0.54 -2.82
CA THR A 31 -8.01 0.62 -4.18
C THR A 31 -8.85 -0.12 -5.23
N ARG A 32 -9.79 -0.98 -4.80
CA ARG A 32 -10.79 -1.70 -5.61
C ARG A 32 -10.18 -2.38 -6.84
N ARG A 33 -8.94 -2.87 -6.70
CA ARG A 33 -8.23 -3.58 -7.77
C ARG A 33 -8.62 -5.05 -7.76
N ARG A 34 -8.81 -5.62 -8.95
CA ARG A 34 -9.05 -7.06 -9.15
C ARG A 34 -7.76 -7.89 -9.14
N GLN A 35 -6.63 -7.28 -9.46
CA GLN A 35 -5.31 -7.92 -9.45
C GLN A 35 -4.30 -7.00 -8.78
N SER A 36 -3.40 -7.59 -8.01
CA SER A 36 -2.27 -6.90 -7.41
C SER A 36 -1.42 -6.24 -8.50
N PHE A 37 -0.88 -5.07 -8.20
CA PHE A 37 -0.18 -4.22 -9.14
C PHE A 37 1.03 -3.63 -8.44
N ASN A 38 2.22 -3.81 -9.04
CA ASN A 38 3.42 -3.08 -8.64
C ASN A 38 3.98 -2.39 -9.88
N ASP A 39 4.32 -1.12 -9.76
CA ASP A 39 4.98 -0.37 -10.83
C ASP A 39 5.89 0.72 -10.27
N ILE A 40 6.93 1.02 -11.02
CA ILE A 40 7.91 2.07 -10.71
C ILE A 40 7.78 3.15 -11.77
N TYR A 41 7.43 4.36 -11.36
CA TYR A 41 7.27 5.49 -12.27
C TYR A 41 8.62 6.13 -12.62
N ASP A 42 8.69 6.87 -13.73
CA ASP A 42 9.93 7.51 -14.21
C ASP A 42 10.59 8.45 -13.18
N SER A 43 9.75 9.04 -12.35
CA SER A 43 10.11 9.88 -11.22
C SER A 43 10.67 9.12 -10.01
N GLY A 44 10.54 7.80 -10.02
CA GLY A 44 11.15 6.86 -9.08
C GLY A 44 10.30 6.47 -7.89
N GLU A 45 9.08 6.99 -7.74
CA GLU A 45 8.13 6.45 -6.78
C GLU A 45 7.68 5.05 -7.20
N GLU A 46 7.58 4.15 -6.23
CA GLU A 46 7.12 2.77 -6.41
C GLU A 46 5.74 2.64 -5.78
N LEU A 47 4.77 2.13 -6.55
CA LEU A 47 3.40 1.96 -6.13
C LEU A 47 3.07 0.48 -6.01
N PHE A 48 2.76 0.05 -4.80
CA PHE A 48 2.24 -1.28 -4.53
C PHE A 48 0.75 -1.19 -4.28
N LEU A 49 -0.06 -1.91 -5.05
CA LEU A 49 -1.47 -2.13 -4.79
C LEU A 49 -1.70 -3.61 -4.66
N VAL A 50 -2.44 -4.03 -3.64
CA VAL A 50 -2.86 -5.42 -3.54
C VAL A 50 -4.36 -5.52 -3.74
N ALA A 51 -4.75 -6.50 -4.54
CA ALA A 51 -6.14 -6.81 -4.80
C ALA A 51 -6.72 -7.67 -3.67
N CYS A 52 -7.86 -7.24 -3.13
CA CYS A 52 -8.73 -8.16 -2.41
C CYS A 52 -9.54 -8.97 -3.43
N GLY A 53 -9.62 -10.29 -3.25
CA GLY A 53 -10.38 -11.19 -4.13
C GLY A 53 -11.87 -10.83 -4.28
N SER A 54 -12.43 -10.03 -3.37
CA SER A 54 -13.81 -9.54 -3.44
C SER A 54 -14.01 -8.34 -4.38
N GLY A 55 -12.94 -7.65 -4.79
CA GLY A 55 -13.02 -6.46 -5.65
C GLY A 55 -13.62 -5.21 -5.01
N VAL A 56 -14.06 -5.28 -3.75
CA VAL A 56 -14.62 -4.17 -2.96
C VAL A 56 -13.55 -3.53 -2.07
N ASP A 57 -12.60 -4.34 -1.62
CA ASP A 57 -11.53 -3.93 -0.72
C ASP A 57 -10.17 -3.90 -1.45
N GLY A 58 -9.20 -3.22 -0.86
CA GLY A 58 -7.84 -3.19 -1.36
C GLY A 58 -7.01 -2.15 -0.66
N VAL A 59 -5.79 -2.52 -0.29
CA VAL A 59 -4.81 -1.64 0.33
C VAL A 59 -3.63 -1.46 -0.61
N GLY A 60 -2.96 -0.32 -0.49
CA GLY A 60 -1.79 -0.03 -1.27
C GLY A 60 -0.88 0.96 -0.57
N VAL A 61 0.32 1.10 -1.10
CA VAL A 61 1.29 2.05 -0.60
C VAL A 61 2.08 2.64 -1.77
N LEU A 62 2.20 3.97 -1.78
CA LEU A 62 3.12 4.69 -2.65
C LEU A 62 4.37 5.06 -1.84
N VAL A 63 5.54 4.70 -2.33
CA VAL A 63 6.83 4.91 -1.66
C VAL A 63 7.74 5.77 -2.53
N ASN A 64 8.30 6.82 -1.96
CA ASN A 64 9.26 7.68 -2.65
C ASN A 64 10.59 6.94 -2.93
N ARG A 65 11.23 7.26 -4.07
CA ARG A 65 12.50 6.67 -4.51
C ARG A 65 13.60 6.67 -3.44
N THR A 66 13.70 7.77 -2.69
CA THR A 66 14.74 7.95 -1.68
C THR A 66 14.62 6.91 -0.55
N LEU A 67 13.40 6.47 -0.26
CA LEU A 67 13.12 5.35 0.64
C LEU A 67 13.05 3.99 -0.07
N SER A 68 12.69 3.95 -1.36
CA SER A 68 12.53 2.70 -2.12
C SER A 68 13.84 2.01 -2.49
N MET A 69 15.00 2.67 -2.37
CA MET A 69 16.33 2.17 -2.77
C MET A 69 16.82 0.88 -2.06
N ASN A 70 15.99 0.22 -1.26
CA ASN A 70 16.31 -1.03 -0.60
C ASN A 70 15.09 -1.96 -0.57
N SER A 71 14.74 -2.53 -1.73
CA SER A 71 13.91 -3.74 -1.86
C SER A 71 12.76 -3.81 -0.84
N GLY A 72 11.83 -2.86 -0.93
CA GLY A 72 10.62 -2.89 -0.14
C GLY A 72 9.78 -4.10 -0.55
N SER A 73 9.35 -4.93 0.39
CA SER A 73 8.31 -5.93 0.09
C SER A 73 7.00 -5.44 0.66
N PHE A 74 6.00 -5.27 -0.20
CA PHE A 74 4.62 -5.08 0.21
C PHE A 74 3.87 -6.39 0.09
N GLU A 75 3.28 -6.84 1.18
CA GLU A 75 2.39 -7.99 1.18
C GLU A 75 1.06 -7.59 1.80
N GLN A 76 -0.02 -8.11 1.23
CA GLN A 76 -1.31 -8.07 1.92
C GLN A 76 -1.38 -9.26 2.84
N ILE A 77 -1.71 -8.99 4.09
CA ILE A 77 -1.80 -9.99 5.13
C ILE A 77 -3.24 -10.50 5.21
N VAL A 78 -4.19 -9.57 5.27
CA VAL A 78 -5.63 -9.82 5.13
C VAL A 78 -6.25 -8.73 4.27
N THR A 79 -7.51 -8.87 3.86
CA THR A 79 -8.21 -7.98 2.93
C THR A 79 -8.03 -6.48 3.24
N ARG A 80 -7.93 -6.10 4.53
CA ARG A 80 -7.82 -4.72 5.01
C ARG A 80 -6.48 -4.32 5.61
N ILE A 81 -5.48 -5.22 5.63
CA ILE A 81 -4.16 -4.96 6.24
C ILE A 81 -3.06 -5.28 5.24
N GLY A 82 -2.28 -4.26 4.90
CA GLY A 82 -1.07 -4.35 4.09
C GLY A 82 0.16 -4.08 4.94
N ARG A 83 1.25 -4.80 4.69
CA ARG A 83 2.53 -4.61 5.37
C ARG A 83 3.61 -4.28 4.36
N LEU A 84 4.21 -3.12 4.50
CA LEU A 84 5.42 -2.71 3.79
C LEU A 84 6.63 -2.92 4.71
N ARG A 85 7.61 -3.68 4.24
CA ARG A 85 8.91 -3.81 4.91
C ARG A 85 9.96 -3.13 4.07
N LEU A 86 10.53 -2.04 4.59
CA LEU A 86 11.64 -1.32 3.98
C LEU A 86 12.94 -1.76 4.66
N LYS A 87 13.87 -2.30 3.87
CA LYS A 87 15.22 -2.56 4.38
C LYS A 87 15.98 -1.22 4.41
N ARG A 88 16.81 -0.98 5.40
CA ARG A 88 17.71 0.18 5.42
C ARG A 88 19.15 -0.32 5.37
N ARG A 89 20.03 0.39 4.67
CA ARG A 89 21.45 -0.01 4.58
C ARG A 89 22.16 0.23 5.91
N GLY A 90 23.21 -0.54 6.15
CA GLY A 90 24.06 -0.41 7.33
C GLY A 90 23.43 -1.00 8.59
N SER A 91 23.70 -0.38 9.74
CA SER A 91 23.21 -0.80 11.07
C SER A 91 21.81 -0.28 11.40
N ILE A 92 21.10 0.31 10.43
CA ILE A 92 19.77 0.87 10.66
C ILE A 92 18.74 -0.26 10.61
N PRO A 93 17.90 -0.42 11.66
CA PRO A 93 16.83 -1.41 11.67
C PRO A 93 15.89 -1.25 10.47
N ALA A 94 15.34 -2.37 9.99
CA ALA A 94 14.30 -2.36 8.99
C ALA A 94 13.08 -1.58 9.50
N LEU A 95 12.46 -0.80 8.62
CA LEU A 95 11.22 -0.10 8.92
C LEU A 95 10.05 -0.93 8.41
N THR A 96 9.11 -1.25 9.30
CA THR A 96 7.86 -1.93 8.95
C THR A 96 6.72 -0.93 9.07
N ILE A 97 5.90 -0.81 8.02
CA ILE A 97 4.74 0.08 7.97
C ILE A 97 3.52 -0.79 7.69
N PHE A 98 2.50 -0.67 8.53
CA PHE A 98 1.20 -1.27 8.28
C PHE A 98 0.25 -0.22 7.67
N VAL A 99 -0.40 -0.59 6.57
CA VAL A 99 -1.50 0.17 5.96
C VAL A 99 -2.78 -0.56 6.29
N VAL A 100 -3.66 0.11 7.02
CA VAL A 100 -4.84 -0.49 7.61
C VAL A 100 -6.08 0.27 7.17
N TYR A 101 -7.12 -0.46 6.78
CA TYR A 101 -8.48 0.06 6.63
C TYR A 101 -9.36 -0.50 7.76
N ALA A 102 -9.53 0.29 8.82
CA ALA A 102 -10.31 -0.14 9.98
C ALA A 102 -11.80 -0.30 9.60
N PRO A 103 -12.50 -1.29 10.17
CA PRO A 103 -13.95 -1.39 10.05
C PRO A 103 -14.63 -0.08 10.49
N THR A 104 -15.67 0.32 9.76
CA THR A 104 -16.51 1.47 10.12
C THR A 104 -17.60 1.05 11.11
N SER A 105 -18.39 2.01 11.63
CA SER A 105 -19.49 1.74 12.56
C SER A 105 -20.63 0.89 12.00
N ASN A 106 -20.61 0.59 10.69
CA ASN A 106 -21.64 -0.22 10.03
C ASN A 106 -21.35 -1.73 10.11
N TYR A 107 -20.16 -2.13 10.58
CA TYR A 107 -19.80 -3.52 10.82
C TYR A 107 -20.34 -3.98 12.18
N ASP A 108 -20.65 -5.26 12.30
CA ASP A 108 -21.03 -5.82 13.60
C ASP A 108 -19.82 -5.95 14.54
N GLU A 109 -20.08 -6.12 15.83
CA GLU A 109 -19.03 -6.17 16.86
C GLU A 109 -18.08 -7.37 16.64
N GLU A 110 -18.61 -8.49 16.15
CA GLU A 110 -17.81 -9.70 15.87
C GLU A 110 -16.83 -9.46 14.71
N GLU A 111 -17.27 -8.79 13.64
CA GLU A 111 -16.42 -8.39 12.52
C GLU A 111 -15.33 -7.40 12.93
N VAL A 112 -15.65 -6.49 13.86
CA VAL A 112 -14.70 -5.52 14.42
C VAL A 112 -13.66 -6.23 15.29
N GLU A 113 -14.09 -7.13 16.19
CA GLU A 113 -13.19 -7.92 17.03
C GLU A 113 -12.27 -8.81 16.17
N ALA A 114 -12.82 -9.53 15.19
CA ALA A 114 -12.06 -10.37 14.28
C ALA A 114 -10.95 -9.58 13.57
N PHE A 115 -11.25 -8.35 13.15
CA PHE A 115 -10.27 -7.46 12.53
C PHE A 115 -9.11 -7.11 13.48
N TYR A 116 -9.39 -6.74 14.74
CA TYR A 116 -8.33 -6.42 15.71
C TYR A 116 -7.54 -7.65 16.15
N MET A 117 -8.19 -8.81 16.28
CA MET A 117 -7.52 -10.08 16.52
C MET A 117 -6.58 -10.47 15.37
N ASP A 118 -6.97 -10.19 14.12
CA ASP A 118 -6.08 -10.37 12.98
C ASP A 118 -4.91 -9.39 13.02
N LEU A 119 -5.13 -8.13 13.40
CA LEU A 119 -4.06 -7.15 13.52
C LEU A 119 -3.03 -7.50 14.60
N GLU A 120 -3.46 -8.04 15.75
CA GLU A 120 -2.58 -8.42 16.87
C GLU A 120 -1.57 -9.52 16.51
N LYS A 121 -1.86 -10.33 15.49
CA LYS A 121 -1.00 -11.46 15.08
C LYS A 121 0.31 -11.03 14.38
N PHE A 122 0.53 -9.74 14.11
CA PHE A 122 1.61 -9.26 13.22
C PHE A 122 2.49 -8.15 13.82
#